data_AF-A0A538QBX6-F1
#
_entry.id   AF-A0A538QBX6-F1
#
_cell.length_a   1.000
_cell.length_b   1.000
_cell.length_c   1.000
_cell.angle_alpha   90.00
_cell.angle_beta   90.00
_cell.angle_gamma   90.00
#
_symmetry.space_group_name_H-M   'P 1'
#
loop_
_entity.id
_entity.type
_entity.pdbx_description
1 polymer ?
#
loop_
_entity_poly.entity_id
_entity_poly.type
_entity_poly.pdbx_seq_one_letter_code
_entity_poly.pdbx_strand_id
1 'polypeptide(L)'
;MTLYAVRQPPGTSCLEDAEVVDEFKYGWDFLEQAITLWRLVDPARATGIETILDRAAMAAGDGELRIEAGDLRELANLLSGVEDAIVAAGIVDGHWKVSPERLEELAKRVPAMDLQTERPLANKTSALGEVMINAGSIRNFLSDALNANCVVVVG
;
A
#
# COMPACT_ATOMS: atom_id res chain seq x y z
N MET A 1 -0.23 -10.64 -3.22
CA MET A 1 0.08 -10.77 -4.67
C MET A 1 1.27 -9.88 -5.03
N THR A 2 2.07 -10.27 -6.03
CA THR A 2 3.27 -9.52 -6.43
C THR A 2 2.86 -8.38 -7.35
N LEU A 3 3.51 -7.22 -7.19
CA LEU A 3 3.43 -6.13 -8.16
C LEU A 3 4.71 -6.07 -8.97
N TYR A 4 4.61 -5.86 -10.27
CA TYR A 4 5.75 -5.71 -11.17
C TYR A 4 5.75 -4.31 -11.75
N ALA A 5 6.87 -3.61 -11.66
CA ALA A 5 7.10 -2.38 -12.41
C ALA A 5 7.66 -2.77 -13.78
N VAL A 6 6.87 -2.53 -14.82
CA VAL A 6 7.15 -3.01 -16.17
C VAL A 6 7.33 -1.83 -17.12
N ARG A 7 8.44 -1.82 -17.85
CA ARG A 7 8.71 -0.86 -18.91
C ARG A 7 8.25 -1.42 -20.25
N GLN A 8 7.25 -0.76 -20.84
CA GLN A 8 6.76 -1.13 -22.15
C GLN A 8 7.71 -0.67 -23.27
N PRO A 9 7.81 -1.42 -24.38
CA PRO A 9 8.51 -0.95 -25.57
C PRO A 9 7.91 0.38 -26.08
N PRO A 10 8.72 1.30 -26.63
CA PRO A 10 8.22 2.57 -27.12
C PRO A 10 7.12 2.40 -28.18
N GLY A 11 5.97 3.05 -27.95
CA GLY A 11 4.86 3.06 -28.89
C GLY A 11 4.02 1.79 -28.91
N THR A 12 4.20 0.87 -27.96
CA THR A 12 3.37 -0.32 -27.81
C THR A 12 2.74 -0.37 -26.42
N SER A 13 1.57 -1.01 -26.31
CA SER A 13 0.94 -1.40 -25.04
C SER A 13 1.12 -2.90 -24.75
N CYS A 14 2.04 -3.53 -25.48
CA CYS A 14 2.30 -4.96 -25.40
C CYS A 14 3.19 -5.26 -24.18
N LEU A 15 2.82 -6.30 -23.42
CA LEU A 15 3.63 -6.78 -22.29
C LEU A 15 4.53 -7.96 -22.64
N GLU A 16 4.32 -8.63 -23.78
CA GLU A 16 5.10 -9.81 -24.17
C GLU A 16 6.60 -9.51 -24.30
N ASP A 17 6.94 -8.31 -24.77
CA ASP A 17 8.31 -7.82 -24.93
C ASP A 17 8.72 -6.82 -23.85
N ALA A 18 7.92 -6.68 -22.78
CA ALA A 18 8.16 -5.66 -21.78
C ALA A 18 9.22 -6.10 -20.75
N GLU A 19 10.02 -5.14 -20.32
CA GLU A 19 11.10 -5.36 -19.35
C GLU A 19 10.54 -5.22 -17.93
N VAL A 20 10.73 -6.23 -17.08
CA VAL A 20 10.49 -6.10 -15.64
C VAL A 20 11.64 -5.31 -15.04
N VAL A 21 11.36 -4.09 -14.60
CA VAL A 21 12.33 -3.17 -14.00
C VAL A 21 12.50 -3.44 -12.51
N ASP A 22 11.41 -3.77 -11.83
CA ASP A 22 11.40 -4.09 -10.41
C ASP A 22 10.20 -4.98 -10.05
N GLU A 23 10.29 -5.66 -8.92
CA GLU A 23 9.22 -6.51 -8.38
C GLU A 23 9.01 -6.26 -6.89
N PHE A 24 7.76 -6.30 -6.46
CA PHE A 24 7.40 -6.16 -5.06
C PHE A 24 6.45 -7.26 -4.63
N LYS A 25 7.05 -8.31 -4.06
CA LYS A 25 6.41 -9.59 -3.71
C LYS A 25 5.15 -9.45 -2.84
N TYR A 26 5.12 -8.47 -1.95
CA TYR A 26 4.00 -8.22 -1.04
C TYR A 26 3.19 -6.97 -1.41
N GLY A 27 3.36 -6.48 -2.65
CA GLY A 27 2.85 -5.16 -3.03
C GLY A 27 1.35 -5.01 -2.89
N TRP A 28 0.57 -6.03 -3.27
CA TRP A 28 -0.89 -5.98 -3.09
C TRP A 28 -1.29 -5.97 -1.62
N ASP A 29 -0.69 -6.86 -0.83
CA ASP A 29 -1.01 -7.00 0.60
C ASP A 29 -0.63 -5.70 1.35
N PHE A 30 0.45 -5.04 0.95
CA PHE A 30 0.89 -3.77 1.52
C PHE A 30 0.00 -2.60 1.09
N LEU A 31 -0.56 -2.66 -0.12
CA LEU A 31 -1.56 -1.71 -0.58
C LEU A 31 -2.86 -1.80 0.24
N GLU A 32 -3.35 -3.02 0.50
CA GLU A 32 -4.51 -3.25 1.37
C GLU A 32 -4.27 -2.77 2.80
N GLN A 33 -3.05 -2.95 3.31
CA GLN A 33 -2.64 -2.40 4.59
C GLN A 33 -2.68 -0.87 4.60
N ALA A 34 -2.18 -0.21 3.55
CA ALA A 34 -2.21 1.24 3.44
C ALA A 34 -3.65 1.80 3.37
N ILE A 35 -4.56 1.13 2.64
CA ILE A 35 -5.99 1.47 2.61
C ILE A 35 -6.59 1.36 4.01
N THR A 36 -6.25 0.29 4.74
CA THR A 36 -6.72 0.06 6.11
C THR A 36 -6.24 1.15 7.07
N LEU A 37 -4.97 1.58 6.97
CA LEU A 37 -4.44 2.70 7.75
C LEU A 37 -5.16 4.00 7.44
N TRP A 38 -5.36 4.34 6.16
CA TRP A 38 -6.12 5.52 5.79
C TRP A 38 -7.54 5.48 6.33
N ARG A 39 -8.20 4.32 6.32
CA ARG A 39 -9.55 4.17 6.88
C ARG A 39 -9.65 4.50 8.37
N LEU A 40 -8.54 4.48 9.11
CA LEU A 40 -8.52 4.89 10.51
C LEU A 40 -8.61 6.42 10.70
N VAL A 41 -8.06 7.19 9.77
CA VAL A 41 -7.78 8.64 9.95
C VAL A 41 -8.40 9.53 8.88
N ASP A 42 -8.55 9.04 7.66
CA ASP A 42 -9.19 9.69 6.53
C ASP A 42 -9.86 8.64 5.61
N PRO A 43 -11.12 8.25 5.91
CA PRO A 43 -11.85 7.29 5.10
C PRO A 43 -12.02 7.71 3.64
N ALA A 44 -12.05 9.02 3.34
CA ALA A 44 -12.20 9.51 1.98
C ALA A 44 -10.95 9.21 1.14
N ARG A 45 -9.75 9.34 1.72
CA ARG A 45 -8.51 8.90 1.05
C ARG A 45 -8.50 7.40 0.79
N ALA A 46 -8.95 6.59 1.74
CA ALA A 46 -9.07 5.14 1.54
C ALA A 46 -9.99 4.81 0.35
N THR A 47 -11.17 5.45 0.29
CA THR A 47 -12.09 5.30 -0.84
C THR A 47 -11.50 5.80 -2.16
N GLY A 48 -10.71 6.88 -2.13
CA GLY A 48 -9.99 7.37 -3.32
C GLY A 48 -9.03 6.32 -3.89
N ILE A 49 -8.29 5.63 -3.02
CA ILE A 49 -7.37 4.55 -3.43
C ILE A 49 -8.18 3.40 -4.06
N GLU A 50 -9.25 2.95 -3.40
CA GLU A 50 -10.11 1.87 -3.91
C GLU A 50 -10.72 2.22 -5.27
N THR A 51 -11.15 3.47 -5.45
CA THR A 51 -11.71 3.94 -6.73
C THR A 51 -10.70 3.80 -7.88
N ILE A 52 -9.42 4.05 -7.64
CA ILE A 52 -8.37 3.86 -8.65
C ILE A 52 -8.23 2.37 -9.00
N LEU A 53 -8.23 1.50 -7.99
CA LEU A 53 -8.11 0.05 -8.20
C LEU A 53 -9.34 -0.51 -8.93
N ASP A 54 -10.54 -0.03 -8.60
CA ASP A 54 -11.77 -0.38 -9.30
C ASP A 54 -11.72 0.06 -10.77
N ARG A 55 -11.23 1.28 -11.06
CA ARG A 55 -11.01 1.72 -12.45
C ARG A 55 -10.05 0.80 -13.20
N ALA A 56 -8.91 0.46 -12.58
CA ALA A 56 -7.92 -0.43 -13.17
C ALA A 56 -8.47 -1.83 -13.43
N ALA A 57 -9.23 -2.40 -12.48
CA ALA A 57 -9.88 -3.69 -12.62
C ALA A 57 -10.95 -3.68 -13.72
N MET A 58 -11.78 -2.63 -13.78
CA MET A 58 -12.79 -2.48 -14.83
C MET A 58 -12.16 -2.31 -16.22
N ALA A 59 -11.02 -1.62 -16.31
CA ALA A 59 -10.28 -1.46 -17.57
C ALA A 59 -9.61 -2.77 -18.01
N ALA A 60 -9.17 -3.60 -17.06
CA ALA A 60 -8.59 -4.91 -17.34
C ALA A 60 -9.60 -5.90 -17.91
N GLY A 61 -10.84 -5.91 -17.39
CA GLY A 61 -11.83 -6.92 -17.75
C GLY A 61 -11.34 -8.33 -17.39
N ASP A 62 -11.24 -9.21 -18.38
CA ASP A 62 -10.64 -10.55 -18.23
C ASP A 62 -9.11 -10.56 -18.37
N GLY A 63 -8.51 -9.40 -18.67
CA GLY A 63 -7.07 -9.23 -18.83
C GLY A 63 -6.33 -8.96 -17.52
N GLU A 64 -5.04 -8.62 -17.65
CA GLU A 64 -4.18 -8.29 -16.51
C GLU A 64 -4.53 -6.93 -15.92
N LEU A 65 -4.54 -6.82 -14.60
CA LEU A 65 -4.70 -5.53 -13.92
C LEU A 65 -3.45 -4.69 -14.10
N ARG A 66 -3.60 -3.55 -14.78
CA ARG A 66 -2.55 -2.57 -15.06
C ARG A 66 -2.88 -1.24 -14.41
N ILE A 67 -1.90 -0.67 -13.74
CA ILE A 67 -1.98 0.68 -13.16
C ILE A 67 -1.10 1.59 -14.02
N GLU A 68 -1.76 2.32 -14.90
CA GLU A 68 -1.13 3.23 -15.87
C GLU A 68 -0.59 4.50 -15.21
N ALA A 69 0.29 5.23 -15.89
CA ALA A 69 1.01 6.37 -15.31
C ALA A 69 0.13 7.46 -14.67
N GLY A 70 -1.09 7.68 -15.19
CA GLY A 70 -2.06 8.61 -14.61
C GLY A 70 -2.56 8.15 -13.24
N ASP A 71 -3.06 6.91 -13.20
CA ASP A 71 -3.54 6.26 -11.98
C ASP A 71 -2.42 6.04 -10.97
N LEU A 72 -1.22 5.66 -11.43
CA LEU A 72 -0.05 5.45 -10.59
C LEU A 72 0.37 6.72 -9.86
N ARG A 73 0.30 7.88 -10.54
CA ARG A 73 0.56 9.18 -9.92
C ARG A 73 -0.48 9.54 -8.88
N GLU A 74 -1.76 9.34 -9.18
CA GLU A 74 -2.85 9.60 -8.23
C GLU A 74 -2.73 8.69 -7.00
N LEU A 75 -2.43 7.40 -7.22
CA LEU A 75 -2.24 6.40 -6.19
C LEU A 75 -1.06 6.73 -5.27
N ALA A 76 0.11 7.06 -5.83
CA ALA A 76 1.29 7.46 -5.05
C ALA A 76 1.01 8.71 -4.18
N ASN A 77 0.24 9.67 -4.71
CA ASN A 77 -0.15 10.87 -3.97
C ASN A 77 -1.11 10.56 -2.81
N LEU A 78 -2.09 9.68 -3.02
CA LEU A 78 -3.04 9.29 -1.98
C LEU A 78 -2.35 8.50 -0.85
N LEU A 79 -1.38 7.65 -1.19
CA LEU A 79 -0.59 6.88 -0.23
C LEU A 79 0.39 7.73 0.59
N SER A 80 0.72 8.94 0.13
CA SER A 80 1.63 9.84 0.82
C SER A 80 1.04 10.39 2.12
N GLY A 81 1.83 10.36 3.20
CA GLY A 81 1.52 11.02 4.47
C GLY A 81 0.65 10.20 5.44
N VAL A 82 0.40 8.92 5.16
CA VAL A 82 -0.39 8.06 6.07
C VAL A 82 0.27 7.92 7.44
N GLU A 83 1.61 7.83 7.48
CA GLU A 83 2.38 7.72 8.73
C GLU A 83 2.17 8.95 9.62
N ASP A 84 2.34 10.14 9.05
CA ASP A 84 2.14 11.41 9.75
C ASP A 84 0.69 11.59 10.22
N ALA A 85 -0.29 11.15 9.41
CA ALA A 85 -1.70 11.21 9.79
C ALA A 85 -2.03 10.30 10.98
N ILE A 86 -1.46 9.09 11.02
CA ILE A 86 -1.61 8.15 12.14
C ILE A 86 -0.99 8.72 13.43
N VAL A 87 0.19 9.33 13.33
CA VAL A 87 0.86 10.00 14.46
C VAL A 87 0.06 11.21 14.94
N ALA A 88 -0.40 12.07 14.02
CA ALA A 88 -1.18 13.27 14.34
C ALA A 88 -2.53 12.92 15.00
N ALA A 89 -3.12 11.78 14.63
CA ALA A 89 -4.34 11.25 15.27
C ALA A 89 -4.10 10.65 16.67
N GLY A 90 -2.85 10.59 17.15
CA GLY A 90 -2.50 10.03 18.45
C GLY A 90 -2.80 8.53 18.57
N ILE A 91 -2.78 7.80 17.44
CA ILE A 91 -2.97 6.35 17.43
C ILE A 91 -1.69 5.65 17.92
N VAL A 92 -0.54 6.21 17.57
CA VAL A 92 0.79 5.80 18.06
C VAL A 92 1.49 6.98 18.74
N ASP A 93 2.50 6.67 19.56
CA ASP A 93 3.40 7.66 20.15
C ASP A 93 4.54 8.08 19.19
N GLY A 94 5.45 8.94 19.67
CA GLY A 94 6.62 9.39 18.91
C GLY A 94 7.66 8.30 18.57
N HIS A 95 7.49 7.09 19.09
CA HIS A 95 8.29 5.90 18.76
C HIS A 95 7.47 4.86 17.98
N TRP A 96 6.32 5.27 17.42
CA TRP A 96 5.38 4.43 16.67
C TRP A 96 4.82 3.26 17.49
N LYS A 97 4.65 3.47 18.79
CA LYS A 97 4.06 2.47 19.69
C LYS A 97 2.60 2.78 19.99
N VAL A 98 1.79 1.74 19.92
CA VAL A 98 0.40 1.74 20.39
C VAL A 98 0.41 1.45 21.88
N SER A 99 -0.42 2.17 22.65
CA SER A 99 -0.58 1.89 24.08
C SER A 99 -1.18 0.49 24.32
N PRO A 100 -0.67 -0.31 25.29
CA PRO A 100 -1.12 -1.69 25.49
C PRO A 100 -2.63 -1.89 25.58
N GLU A 101 -3.33 -0.97 26.25
CA GLU A 101 -4.78 -1.02 26.45
C GLU A 101 -5.59 -0.83 25.17
N ARG A 102 -4.99 -0.30 24.10
CA ARG A 102 -5.64 -0.08 22.80
C ARG A 102 -5.35 -1.18 21.78
N LEU A 103 -4.42 -2.09 22.07
CA LEU A 103 -3.94 -3.08 21.11
C LEU A 103 -5.05 -3.98 20.57
N GLU A 104 -5.89 -4.52 21.44
CA GLU A 104 -6.94 -5.46 21.03
C GLU A 104 -8.01 -4.79 20.17
N GLU A 105 -8.41 -3.56 20.53
CA GLU A 105 -9.39 -2.80 19.74
C GLU A 105 -8.81 -2.43 18.37
N LEU A 106 -7.55 -2.01 18.33
CA LEU A 106 -6.91 -1.59 17.09
C LEU A 106 -6.67 -2.76 16.14
N ALA A 107 -6.28 -3.93 16.65
CA ALA A 107 -6.11 -5.13 15.82
C ALA A 107 -7.41 -5.63 15.18
N LYS A 108 -8.58 -5.36 15.78
CA LYS A 108 -9.88 -5.63 15.14
C LYS A 108 -10.11 -4.75 13.92
N ARG A 109 -9.52 -3.55 13.90
CA ARG A 109 -9.61 -2.59 12.79
C ARG A 109 -8.46 -2.72 11.79
N VAL A 110 -7.31 -3.24 12.24
CA VAL A 110 -6.10 -3.46 11.44
C VAL A 110 -5.65 -4.91 11.58
N PRO A 111 -6.24 -5.85 10.83
CA PRO A 111 -5.94 -7.28 10.95
C PRO A 111 -4.47 -7.65 10.68
N ALA A 112 -3.74 -6.80 9.95
CA ALA A 112 -2.31 -6.97 9.68
C ALA A 112 -1.41 -6.71 10.90
N MET A 113 -1.94 -6.16 12.01
CA MET A 113 -1.19 -6.09 13.26
C MET A 113 -0.96 -7.49 13.81
N ASP A 114 0.27 -7.98 13.73
CA ASP A 114 0.65 -9.26 14.32
C ASP A 114 0.71 -9.16 15.86
N LEU A 115 -0.39 -9.57 16.50
CA LEU A 115 -0.54 -9.64 17.95
C LEU A 115 -0.53 -11.08 18.49
N GLN A 116 0.12 -12.02 17.78
CA GLN A 116 0.23 -13.41 18.20
C GLN A 116 0.64 -13.56 19.68
N THR A 117 0.07 -14.56 20.36
CA THR A 117 0.15 -14.73 21.81
C THR A 117 1.59 -14.78 22.34
N GLU A 118 2.45 -15.48 21.61
CA GLU A 118 3.88 -15.72 21.84
C GLU A 118 4.74 -14.46 21.66
N ARG A 119 4.22 -13.43 20.99
CA ARG A 119 4.95 -12.20 20.73
C ARG A 119 5.07 -11.36 22.02
N PRO A 120 6.28 -10.93 22.42
CA PRO A 120 6.46 -10.07 23.59
C PRO A 120 5.64 -8.78 23.49
N LEU A 121 5.16 -8.26 24.63
CA LEU A 121 4.31 -7.05 24.65
C LEU A 121 4.98 -5.86 23.95
N ALA A 122 6.28 -5.65 24.14
CA ALA A 122 7.02 -4.57 23.48
C ALA A 122 6.99 -4.67 21.93
N ASN A 123 6.95 -5.89 21.40
CA ASN A 123 6.87 -6.11 19.96
C ASN A 123 5.43 -5.91 19.48
N LYS A 124 4.43 -6.37 20.27
CA LYS A 124 3.00 -6.10 20.01
C LYS A 124 2.69 -4.61 19.95
N THR A 125 3.25 -3.81 20.86
CA THR A 125 3.09 -2.35 20.84
C THR A 125 3.65 -1.71 19.57
N SER A 126 4.60 -2.36 18.89
CA SER A 126 5.21 -1.86 17.66
C SER A 126 4.55 -2.42 16.39
N ALA A 127 3.57 -3.32 16.51
CA ALA A 127 2.97 -4.01 15.37
C ALA A 127 2.30 -3.06 14.35
N LEU A 128 1.66 -1.98 14.82
CA LEU A 128 1.13 -0.98 13.90
C LEU A 128 2.23 -0.21 13.16
N GLY A 129 3.36 0.05 13.81
CA GLY A 129 4.54 0.66 13.18
C GLY A 129 5.09 -0.19 12.03
N GLU A 130 5.03 -1.53 12.14
CA GLU A 130 5.40 -2.43 11.03
C GLU A 130 4.44 -2.28 9.84
N VAL A 131 3.13 -2.18 10.10
CA VAL A 131 2.13 -1.92 9.05
C VAL A 131 2.33 -0.55 8.40
N MET A 132 2.73 0.47 9.18
CA MET A 132 3.11 1.79 8.67
C MET A 132 4.31 1.71 7.72
N ILE A 133 5.36 0.96 8.09
CA ILE A 133 6.54 0.72 7.22
C ILE A 133 6.14 0.04 5.91
N ASN A 134 5.23 -0.92 5.97
CA ASN A 134 4.73 -1.61 4.78
C ASN A 134 4.01 -0.63 3.84
N ALA A 135 3.17 0.25 4.38
CA ALA A 135 2.50 1.31 3.61
C ALA A 135 3.50 2.30 2.98
N GLY A 136 4.56 2.69 3.71
CA GLY A 136 5.66 3.50 3.18
C GLY A 136 6.42 2.79 2.05
N SER A 137 6.62 1.48 2.18
CA SER A 137 7.34 0.65 1.20
C SER A 137 6.58 0.55 -0.12
N ILE A 138 5.26 0.30 -0.08
CA ILE A 138 4.45 0.29 -1.32
C ILE A 138 4.41 1.67 -1.98
N ARG A 139 4.30 2.76 -1.21
CA ARG A 139 4.39 4.12 -1.77
C ARG A 139 5.71 4.35 -2.52
N ASN A 140 6.83 3.93 -1.94
CA ASN A 140 8.15 4.04 -2.58
C ASN A 140 8.18 3.29 -3.91
N PHE A 141 7.81 2.01 -3.89
CA PHE A 141 7.78 1.19 -5.10
C PHE A 141 6.94 1.84 -6.22
N LEU A 142 5.74 2.32 -5.90
CA LEU A 142 4.87 2.98 -6.90
C LEU A 142 5.44 4.31 -7.40
N SER A 143 6.11 5.07 -6.53
CA SER A 143 6.77 6.33 -6.91
C SER A 143 7.99 6.07 -7.81
N ASP A 144 8.77 5.03 -7.50
CA ASP A 144 9.94 4.65 -8.29
C ASP A 144 9.52 4.10 -9.66
N ALA A 145 8.47 3.28 -9.71
CA ALA A 145 7.86 2.84 -10.96
C ALA A 145 7.39 4.02 -11.82
N LEU A 146 6.73 5.01 -11.21
CA LEU A 146 6.30 6.23 -11.91
C LEU A 146 7.49 7.02 -12.47
N ASN A 147 8.53 7.21 -11.66
CA ASN A 147 9.74 7.94 -12.06
C ASN A 147 10.52 7.21 -13.17
N ALA A 148 10.46 5.89 -13.19
CA ALA A 148 11.03 5.05 -14.23
C ALA A 148 10.17 4.95 -15.51
N ASN A 149 9.05 5.69 -15.57
CA ASN A 149 8.04 5.61 -16.64
C ASN A 149 7.53 4.18 -16.88
N CYS A 150 7.31 3.43 -15.81
CA CYS A 150 6.77 2.08 -15.85
C CYS A 150 5.24 2.08 -15.68
N VAL A 151 4.63 1.00 -16.14
CA VAL A 151 3.28 0.58 -15.75
C VAL A 151 3.43 -0.44 -14.63
N VAL A 152 2.51 -0.44 -13.67
CA VAL A 152 2.51 -1.48 -12.61
C VAL A 152 1.50 -2.56 -12.95
N VAL A 153 1.91 -3.82 -12.89
CA VAL A 153 1.09 -5.00 -13.21
C VAL A 153 0.95 -5.88 -11.99
N VAL A 154 -0.25 -6.41 -11.75
CA VAL A 154 -0.52 -7.39 -10.69
C VAL A 154 -0.32 -8.81 -11.25
N GLY A 155 0.46 -9.65 -10.56
CA GLY A 155 0.64 -11.06 -10.90
C GLY A 155 0.81 -11.99 -9.72
#